data_AF-A0A093Z2H1-F1
#
_entry.id   AF-A0A093Z2H1-F1
#
_cell.length_a   1.000
_cell.length_b   1.000
_cell.length_c   1.000
_cell.angle_alpha   90.00
_cell.angle_beta   90.00
_cell.angle_gamma   90.00
#
_symmetry.space_group_name_H-M   'P 1'
#
loop_
_entity.id
_entity.type
_entity.pdbx_description
1 polymer ?
#
loop_
_entity_poly.entity_id
_entity_poly.type
_entity_poly.pdbx_seq_one_letter_code
_entity_poly.pdbx_strand_id
1 'polypeptide(L)'
;MICEDCEEVQPLLKTPGVFGGPHTGVLNDGRALLYSIMEKRKHKKLSSTIDPVGDSQDVRIQFDFGGTKSIVISNSDVGKWSGEFVLCHNDLTPRNLILQSRTPADGKSSYRLAGIIDWEVAGFYQPSYELSLQDTSVFSAHRHSLIENSKLIRDNDSYAGWTRSSQDGPLSEYSSAAYQELVDGLIKEMVARRKAKANQANDKDAVIA
;
A
#
# COMPACT_ATOMS: atom_id res chain seq x y z
N MET A 1 -48.37 -1.86 8.46
CA MET A 1 -48.21 -3.21 9.04
C MET A 1 -48.09 -4.20 7.90
N ILE A 2 -46.87 -4.38 7.41
CA ILE A 2 -46.36 -5.57 6.72
C ILE A 2 -44.89 -5.63 7.17
N CYS A 3 -44.48 -6.77 7.72
CA CYS A 3 -43.24 -6.97 8.46
C CYS A 3 -42.00 -6.52 7.70
N GLU A 4 -41.12 -5.83 8.43
CA GLU A 4 -39.69 -5.81 8.16
C GLU A 4 -39.19 -7.24 8.32
N ASP A 5 -38.92 -7.92 7.21
CA ASP A 5 -38.07 -9.09 7.23
C ASP A 5 -36.67 -8.59 7.63
N CYS A 6 -36.42 -8.77 8.92
CA CYS A 6 -35.15 -8.58 9.58
C CYS A 6 -34.17 -9.60 8.96
N GLU A 7 -33.59 -9.23 7.82
CA GLU A 7 -32.39 -9.88 7.29
C GLU A 7 -31.36 -9.85 8.42
N GLU A 8 -31.15 -11.00 9.05
CA GLU A 8 -30.06 -11.20 10.00
C GLU A 8 -28.78 -10.72 9.32
N VAL A 9 -28.26 -9.59 9.79
CA VAL A 9 -26.96 -9.07 9.38
C VAL A 9 -25.96 -10.16 9.71
N GLN A 10 -25.56 -10.93 8.69
CA GLN A 10 -24.48 -11.90 8.75
C GLN A 10 -23.33 -11.25 9.52
N PRO A 11 -22.70 -11.94 10.48
CA PRO A 11 -21.59 -11.37 11.22
C PRO A 11 -20.58 -10.87 10.20
N LEU A 12 -20.39 -9.54 10.15
CA LEU A 12 -19.41 -8.88 9.31
C LEU A 12 -18.13 -9.72 9.43
N LEU A 13 -17.66 -10.30 8.32
CA LEU A 13 -16.48 -11.16 8.32
C LEU A 13 -15.37 -10.38 9.05
N LYS A 14 -14.99 -10.79 10.26
CA LYS A 14 -14.04 -10.00 11.06
C LYS A 14 -12.63 -10.05 10.47
N THR A 15 -12.40 -10.99 9.56
CA THR A 15 -11.10 -11.25 8.94
C THR A 15 -11.30 -11.62 7.47
N PRO A 16 -10.40 -11.20 6.57
CA PRO A 16 -10.35 -11.71 5.23
C PRO A 16 -10.03 -13.21 5.27
N GLY A 17 -10.95 -14.05 4.77
CA GLY A 17 -10.67 -15.48 4.52
C GLY A 17 -9.77 -15.72 3.30
N VAL A 18 -9.28 -14.65 2.69
CA VAL A 18 -8.50 -14.65 1.45
C VAL A 18 -7.32 -13.70 1.55
N PHE A 19 -6.25 -14.06 0.85
CA PHE A 19 -4.95 -13.38 0.85
C PHE A 19 -4.58 -12.99 -0.59
N GLY A 20 -3.94 -11.83 -0.76
CA GLY A 20 -3.51 -11.33 -2.06
C GLY A 20 -4.59 -10.58 -2.85
N GLY A 21 -4.36 -10.39 -4.15
CA GLY A 21 -5.23 -9.62 -5.04
C GLY A 21 -5.09 -10.03 -6.51
N PRO A 22 -5.40 -9.15 -7.48
CA PRO A 22 -5.24 -9.45 -8.91
C PRO A 22 -3.78 -9.69 -9.31
N HIS A 23 -2.87 -8.88 -8.77
CA HIS A 23 -1.43 -9.21 -8.70
C HIS A 23 -1.26 -10.23 -7.57
N THR A 24 -0.27 -11.11 -7.47
CA THR A 24 -0.23 -12.20 -6.44
C THR A 24 -1.35 -13.26 -6.44
N GLY A 25 -2.56 -13.02 -6.93
CA GLY A 25 -3.67 -13.99 -6.92
C GLY A 25 -4.45 -14.00 -5.60
N VAL A 26 -5.64 -14.61 -5.63
CA VAL A 26 -6.53 -14.79 -4.47
C VAL A 26 -6.28 -16.16 -3.86
N LEU A 27 -5.82 -16.18 -2.62
CA LEU A 27 -5.21 -17.34 -1.98
C LEU A 27 -5.87 -17.60 -0.62
N ASN A 28 -5.84 -18.84 -0.12
CA ASN A 28 -6.54 -19.22 1.10
C ASN A 28 -5.65 -19.25 2.36
N ASP A 29 -4.34 -19.04 2.19
CA ASP A 29 -3.40 -19.00 3.30
C ASP A 29 -2.21 -18.07 3.01
N GLY A 30 -1.56 -17.61 4.08
CA GLY A 30 -0.43 -16.69 4.01
C GLY A 30 0.84 -17.29 3.36
N ARG A 31 1.02 -18.61 3.44
CA ARG A 31 2.17 -19.29 2.81
C ARG A 31 2.06 -19.23 1.29
N ALA A 32 0.89 -19.55 0.75
CA ALA A 32 0.60 -19.44 -0.67
C ALA A 32 0.88 -18.01 -1.17
N LEU A 33 0.55 -16.99 -0.38
CA LEU A 33 0.85 -15.60 -0.72
C LEU A 33 2.36 -15.32 -0.79
N LEU A 34 3.14 -15.78 0.17
CA LEU A 34 4.61 -15.65 0.14
C LEU A 34 5.21 -16.27 -1.11
N TYR A 35 4.81 -17.51 -1.44
CA TYR A 35 5.26 -18.20 -2.64
C TYR A 35 4.91 -17.38 -3.90
N SER A 36 3.67 -16.90 -3.99
CA SER A 36 3.24 -16.12 -5.15
C SER A 36 4.00 -14.79 -5.32
N ILE A 37 4.24 -14.06 -4.22
CA ILE A 37 5.06 -12.84 -4.24
C ILE A 37 6.47 -13.15 -4.73
N MET A 38 7.05 -14.26 -4.28
CA MET A 38 8.39 -14.67 -4.68
C MET A 38 8.48 -15.11 -6.14
N GLU A 39 7.57 -15.96 -6.63
CA GLU A 39 7.50 -16.33 -8.05
C GLU A 39 7.47 -15.08 -8.94
N LYS A 40 6.64 -14.09 -8.58
CA LYS A 40 6.60 -12.82 -9.32
C LYS A 40 7.90 -12.01 -9.21
N ARG A 41 8.65 -12.14 -8.11
CA ARG A 41 9.93 -11.45 -7.89
C ARG A 41 11.14 -12.17 -8.47
N LYS A 42 11.06 -13.46 -8.83
CA LYS A 42 12.16 -14.20 -9.50
C LYS A 42 12.64 -13.51 -10.77
N HIS A 43 11.74 -12.82 -11.48
CA HIS A 43 12.07 -12.06 -12.69
C HIS A 43 12.70 -10.68 -12.42
N LYS A 44 12.77 -10.23 -11.15
CA LYS A 44 13.32 -8.93 -10.75
C LYS A 44 14.57 -9.10 -9.89
N LYS A 45 15.65 -9.68 -10.43
CA LYS A 45 17.05 -9.67 -9.90
C LYS A 45 17.20 -9.53 -8.37
N LEU A 46 16.39 -10.26 -7.60
CA LEU A 46 16.39 -10.27 -6.13
C LEU A 46 16.89 -11.65 -5.74
N SER A 47 18.05 -11.67 -5.11
CA SER A 47 18.77 -12.86 -4.68
C SER A 47 18.15 -13.44 -3.39
N SER A 48 16.85 -13.73 -3.44
CA SER A 48 16.14 -14.33 -2.32
C SER A 48 15.51 -15.67 -2.69
N THR A 49 15.59 -16.64 -1.78
CA THR A 49 14.93 -17.96 -1.90
C THR A 49 14.01 -18.21 -0.72
N ILE A 50 12.96 -19.01 -0.92
CA ILE A 50 12.12 -19.54 0.14
C ILE A 50 12.24 -21.06 0.14
N ASP A 51 12.51 -21.62 1.33
CA ASP A 51 12.57 -23.06 1.54
C ASP A 51 11.68 -23.46 2.74
N PRO A 52 10.96 -24.58 2.67
CA PRO A 52 10.32 -25.15 3.85
C PRO A 52 11.38 -25.59 4.87
N VAL A 53 11.09 -25.40 6.16
CA VAL A 53 11.98 -25.86 7.24
C VAL A 53 11.53 -27.25 7.71
N GLY A 54 12.10 -28.29 7.11
CA GLY A 54 11.75 -29.68 7.44
C GLY A 54 10.24 -29.93 7.34
N ASP A 55 9.68 -30.62 8.33
CA ASP A 55 8.26 -30.97 8.37
C ASP A 55 7.37 -29.96 9.13
N SER A 56 7.96 -28.91 9.72
CA SER A 56 7.25 -28.01 10.65
C SER A 56 6.30 -27.01 9.98
N GLN A 57 6.18 -27.03 8.66
CA GLN A 57 5.46 -26.04 7.85
C GLN A 57 5.97 -24.59 8.00
N ASP A 58 7.08 -24.37 8.70
CA ASP A 58 7.74 -23.07 8.78
C ASP A 58 8.43 -22.74 7.45
N VAL A 59 8.65 -21.45 7.21
CA VAL A 59 9.22 -20.94 5.96
C VAL A 59 10.52 -20.20 6.25
N ARG A 60 11.61 -20.60 5.61
CA ARG A 60 12.88 -19.88 5.63
C ARG A 60 12.98 -19.00 4.39
N ILE A 61 13.11 -17.69 4.59
CA ILE A 61 13.48 -16.75 3.53
C ILE A 61 14.98 -16.50 3.63
N GLN A 62 15.73 -16.83 2.59
CA GLN A 62 17.15 -16.52 2.47
C GLN A 62 17.34 -15.33 1.53
N PHE A 63 18.34 -14.51 1.79
CA PHE A 63 18.69 -13.36 0.96
C PHE A 63 20.21 -13.18 0.91
N ASP A 64 20.73 -12.92 -0.28
CA ASP A 64 22.15 -12.68 -0.53
C ASP A 64 22.39 -11.19 -0.79
N PHE A 65 22.75 -10.48 0.28
CA PHE A 65 23.12 -9.06 0.21
C PHE A 65 24.40 -8.84 1.01
N GLY A 66 25.55 -9.04 0.36
CA GLY A 66 26.87 -8.93 0.99
C GLY A 66 27.16 -10.03 2.02
N GLY A 67 26.51 -11.19 1.88
CA GLY A 67 26.55 -12.32 2.80
C GLY A 67 25.17 -12.98 2.94
N THR A 68 25.14 -14.32 2.99
CA THR A 68 23.90 -15.09 3.14
C THR A 68 23.27 -14.80 4.51
N LYS A 69 22.09 -14.21 4.50
CA LYS A 69 21.26 -14.00 5.68
C LYS A 69 19.93 -14.74 5.48
N SER A 70 19.35 -15.20 6.58
CA SER A 70 18.06 -15.89 6.55
C SER A 70 17.17 -15.47 7.70
N ILE A 71 15.88 -15.40 7.44
CA ILE A 71 14.83 -15.29 8.46
C ILE A 71 13.94 -16.53 8.37
N VAL A 72 13.51 -17.04 9.52
CA VAL A 72 12.53 -18.12 9.60
C VAL A 72 11.22 -17.52 10.10
N ILE A 73 10.16 -17.73 9.33
CA ILE A 73 8.79 -17.38 9.67
C ILE A 73 8.13 -18.67 10.15
N SER A 74 7.72 -18.69 11.42
CA SER A 74 7.07 -19.87 11.97
C SER A 74 5.65 -20.02 11.40
N ASN A 75 5.17 -21.25 11.29
CA ASN A 75 3.80 -21.55 10.88
C ASN A 75 2.79 -20.91 11.84
N SER A 76 3.13 -20.82 13.13
CA SER A 76 2.30 -20.12 14.12
C SER A 76 2.16 -18.63 13.83
N ASP A 77 3.17 -17.99 13.25
CA ASP A 77 3.11 -16.58 12.88
C ASP A 77 2.31 -16.39 11.60
N VAL A 78 2.47 -17.26 10.61
CA VAL A 78 1.61 -17.28 9.42
C VAL A 78 0.15 -17.49 9.80
N GLY A 79 -0.14 -18.32 10.80
CA GLY A 79 -1.51 -18.55 11.29
C GLY A 79 -2.18 -17.30 11.87
N LYS A 80 -1.40 -16.34 12.39
CA LYS A 80 -1.93 -15.06 12.94
C LYS A 80 -2.31 -14.07 11.85
N TRP A 81 -1.79 -14.25 10.63
CA TRP A 81 -1.94 -13.28 9.54
C TRP A 81 -3.38 -13.08 9.10
N SER A 82 -4.25 -14.10 9.15
CA SER A 82 -5.67 -13.94 8.83
C SER A 82 -6.33 -12.82 9.66
N GLY A 83 -5.89 -12.62 10.91
CA GLY A 83 -6.37 -11.56 11.80
C GLY A 83 -5.79 -10.17 11.55
N GLU A 84 -4.70 -10.07 10.78
CA GLU A 84 -3.93 -8.84 10.60
C GLU A 84 -4.06 -8.26 9.19
N PHE A 85 -4.61 -9.03 8.26
CA PHE A 85 -4.73 -8.64 6.86
C PHE A 85 -5.88 -7.65 6.66
N VAL A 86 -5.61 -6.66 5.83
CA VAL A 86 -6.57 -5.61 5.49
C VAL A 86 -6.54 -5.38 3.98
N LEU A 87 -7.61 -4.77 3.46
CA LEU A 87 -7.66 -4.31 2.09
C LEU A 87 -6.62 -3.20 1.91
N CYS A 88 -5.54 -3.51 1.18
CA CYS A 88 -4.51 -2.56 0.78
C CYS A 88 -4.78 -2.08 -0.64
N HIS A 89 -4.49 -0.80 -0.89
CA HIS A 89 -4.50 -0.21 -2.23
C HIS A 89 -3.26 -0.65 -3.02
N ASN A 90 -2.11 -0.82 -2.36
CA ASN A 90 -0.79 -1.21 -2.91
C ASN A 90 -0.14 -0.26 -3.93
N ASP A 91 -0.89 0.67 -4.53
CA ASP A 91 -0.37 1.79 -5.33
C ASP A 91 -0.91 3.14 -4.84
N LEU A 92 -0.88 3.39 -3.53
CA LEU A 92 -1.40 4.65 -2.98
C LEU A 92 -0.39 5.79 -3.22
N THR A 93 -0.39 6.31 -4.44
CA THR A 93 0.41 7.46 -4.84
C THR A 93 -0.45 8.72 -4.91
N PRO A 94 0.16 9.93 -4.87
CA PRO A 94 -0.60 11.18 -5.00
C PRO A 94 -1.43 11.30 -6.28
N ARG A 95 -1.08 10.56 -7.35
CA ARG A 95 -1.87 10.46 -8.58
C ARG A 95 -3.25 9.84 -8.35
N ASN A 96 -3.34 8.96 -7.37
CA ASN A 96 -4.50 8.12 -7.09
C ASN A 96 -5.39 8.73 -6.00
N LEU A 97 -5.08 9.95 -5.55
CA LEU A 97 -5.89 10.73 -4.62
C LEU A 97 -6.58 11.88 -5.35
N ILE A 98 -7.91 11.96 -5.20
CA ILE A 98 -8.70 13.09 -5.70
C ILE A 98 -8.94 14.04 -4.55
N LEU A 99 -8.48 15.28 -4.71
CA LEU A 99 -8.77 16.36 -3.78
C LEU A 99 -9.79 17.33 -4.37
N GLN A 100 -10.71 17.79 -3.54
CA GLN A 100 -11.70 18.80 -3.87
C GLN A 100 -11.39 20.09 -3.13
N SER A 101 -11.25 21.19 -3.88
CA SER A 101 -11.14 22.51 -3.29
C SER A 101 -12.44 22.94 -2.62
N ARG A 102 -12.29 23.72 -1.56
CA ARG A 102 -13.35 24.42 -0.84
C ARG A 102 -12.90 25.85 -0.64
N THR A 103 -13.87 26.75 -0.69
CA THR A 103 -13.68 28.16 -0.33
C THR A 103 -14.58 28.40 0.89
N PRO A 104 -14.05 28.28 2.11
CA PRO A 104 -14.77 28.57 3.33
C PRO A 104 -15.05 30.08 3.42
N ALA A 105 -15.92 30.45 4.36
CA ALA A 105 -16.33 31.84 4.58
C ALA A 105 -15.18 32.79 4.95
N ASP A 106 -14.02 32.27 5.34
CA ASP A 106 -12.81 33.02 5.66
C ASP A 106 -11.97 33.40 4.43
N GLY A 107 -12.38 32.96 3.23
CA GLY A 107 -11.70 33.23 1.95
C GLY A 107 -10.40 32.46 1.75
N LYS A 108 -9.99 31.58 2.66
CA LYS A 108 -8.77 30.77 2.50
C LYS A 108 -9.09 29.52 1.71
N SER A 109 -8.40 29.30 0.59
CA SER A 109 -8.59 28.07 -0.17
C SER A 109 -8.19 26.86 0.68
N SER A 110 -9.11 25.92 0.83
CA SER A 110 -8.88 24.64 1.48
C SER A 110 -9.16 23.48 0.56
N TYR A 111 -8.60 22.31 0.87
CA TYR A 111 -8.78 21.10 0.07
C TYR A 111 -9.25 19.96 0.98
N ARG A 112 -10.13 19.10 0.45
CA ARG A 112 -10.60 17.87 1.10
C ARG A 112 -10.27 16.67 0.22
N LEU A 113 -9.91 15.54 0.82
CA LEU A 113 -9.91 14.27 0.09
C LEU A 113 -11.35 13.95 -0.33
N ALA A 114 -11.55 13.74 -1.62
CA ALA A 114 -12.82 13.43 -2.24
C ALA A 114 -12.91 11.96 -2.67
N GLY A 115 -11.77 11.32 -2.95
CA GLY A 115 -11.75 9.90 -3.29
C GLY A 115 -10.35 9.33 -3.48
N ILE A 116 -10.29 8.00 -3.45
CA ILE A 116 -9.11 7.20 -3.81
C ILE A 116 -9.50 6.37 -5.03
N ILE A 117 -8.70 6.43 -6.09
CA ILE A 117 -8.95 5.76 -7.38
C ILE A 117 -7.83 4.78 -7.71
N ASP A 118 -8.02 3.99 -8.76
CA ASP A 118 -6.98 3.10 -9.30
C ASP A 118 -6.63 1.90 -8.40
N TRP A 119 -7.68 1.18 -7.97
CA TRP A 119 -7.60 0.00 -7.10
C TRP A 119 -7.18 -1.29 -7.83
N GLU A 120 -6.59 -1.22 -9.02
CA GLU A 120 -6.31 -2.39 -9.86
C GLU A 120 -5.30 -3.39 -9.24
N VAL A 121 -4.41 -2.89 -8.38
CA VAL A 121 -3.43 -3.69 -7.64
C VAL A 121 -3.85 -3.97 -6.19
N ALA A 122 -5.08 -3.62 -5.82
CA ALA A 122 -5.59 -3.79 -4.48
C ALA A 122 -5.77 -5.26 -4.08
N GLY A 123 -5.80 -5.53 -2.79
CA GLY A 123 -6.11 -6.86 -2.27
C GLY A 123 -5.84 -6.96 -0.78
N PHE A 124 -5.91 -8.16 -0.23
CA PHE A 124 -5.73 -8.39 1.20
C PHE A 124 -4.28 -8.70 1.51
N TYR A 125 -3.62 -7.79 2.23
CA TYR A 125 -2.21 -7.89 2.60
C TYR A 125 -2.01 -7.43 4.05
N GLN A 126 -0.86 -7.72 4.64
CA GLN A 126 -0.46 -7.04 5.87
C GLN A 126 -0.29 -5.53 5.57
N PRO A 127 -0.68 -4.62 6.50
CA PRO A 127 -0.42 -3.19 6.34
C PRO A 127 1.05 -2.87 6.08
N SER A 128 1.97 -3.61 6.71
CA SER A 128 3.42 -3.49 6.53
C SER A 128 3.88 -3.79 5.10
N TYR A 129 3.18 -4.66 4.37
CA TYR A 129 3.49 -4.96 2.98
C TYR A 129 3.28 -3.74 2.09
N GLU A 130 2.12 -3.08 2.21
CA GLU A 130 1.83 -1.86 1.46
C GLU A 130 2.80 -0.73 1.83
N LEU A 131 3.12 -0.58 3.13
CA LEU A 131 4.14 0.37 3.59
C LEU A 131 5.50 0.09 2.93
N SER A 132 5.93 -1.17 2.86
CA SER A 132 7.22 -1.53 2.24
C SER A 132 7.26 -1.29 0.72
N LEU A 133 6.15 -1.49 0.02
CA LEU A 133 6.02 -1.14 -1.41
C LEU A 133 6.14 0.38 -1.61
N GLN A 134 5.65 1.15 -0.65
CA GLN A 134 5.65 2.61 -0.70
C GLN A 134 7.00 3.20 -0.29
N ASP A 135 7.72 2.57 0.63
CA ASP A 135 9.09 2.95 1.04
C ASP A 135 10.10 2.73 -0.08
N THR A 136 9.88 1.71 -0.90
CA THR A 136 10.66 1.47 -2.13
C THR A 136 10.19 2.33 -3.30
N SER A 137 9.04 2.98 -3.17
CA SER A 137 8.56 3.97 -4.13
C SER A 137 9.25 5.32 -3.87
N VAL A 138 9.57 6.01 -4.96
CA VAL A 138 10.27 7.30 -4.93
C VAL A 138 9.47 8.37 -4.17
N PHE A 139 8.15 8.20 -4.00
CA PHE A 139 7.29 9.16 -3.31
C PHE A 139 7.24 9.00 -1.78
N SER A 140 8.07 8.14 -1.17
CA SER A 140 8.03 7.83 0.27
C SER A 140 8.17 9.07 1.17
N ALA A 141 9.02 10.03 0.80
CA ALA A 141 9.25 11.28 1.53
C ALA A 141 8.02 12.21 1.52
N HIS A 142 7.31 12.29 0.41
CA HIS A 142 6.12 13.13 0.27
C HIS A 142 4.83 12.39 0.69
N ARG A 143 4.87 11.06 0.81
CA ARG A 143 3.76 10.22 1.23
C ARG A 143 3.48 10.29 2.72
N HIS A 144 4.50 10.30 3.59
CA HIS A 144 4.28 10.55 5.03
C HIS A 144 3.57 11.88 5.24
N SER A 145 4.10 12.94 4.62
CA SER A 145 3.46 14.25 4.63
C SER A 145 2.04 14.20 4.05
N LEU A 146 1.82 13.50 2.94
CA LEU A 146 0.50 13.37 2.33
C LEU A 146 -0.51 12.63 3.21
N ILE A 147 -0.16 11.50 3.83
CA ILE A 147 -1.05 10.69 4.66
C ILE A 147 -1.31 11.36 5.99
N GLU A 148 -0.29 11.92 6.61
CA GLU A 148 -0.41 12.73 7.82
C GLU A 148 -1.30 13.96 7.56
N ASN A 149 -1.04 14.69 6.46
CA ASN A 149 -1.83 15.87 6.10
C ASN A 149 -3.25 15.50 5.64
N SER A 150 -3.44 14.33 4.99
CA SER A 150 -4.76 13.83 4.59
C SER A 150 -5.51 13.17 5.75
N LYS A 151 -4.84 12.98 6.90
CA LYS A 151 -5.36 12.27 8.08
C LYS A 151 -5.94 10.91 7.72
N LEU A 152 -5.30 10.24 6.76
CA LEU A 152 -5.67 8.90 6.35
C LEU A 152 -5.22 7.93 7.43
N ILE A 153 -6.18 7.21 7.99
CA ILE A 153 -5.95 6.12 8.93
C ILE A 153 -6.42 4.82 8.30
N ARG A 154 -5.95 3.70 8.84
CA ARG A 154 -6.57 2.42 8.54
C ARG A 154 -7.89 2.33 9.27
N ASP A 155 -8.91 1.86 8.57
CA ASP A 155 -10.19 1.59 9.21
C ASP A 155 -10.05 0.39 10.15
N ASN A 156 -10.95 0.32 11.13
CA ASN A 156 -11.08 -0.87 11.98
C ASN A 156 -11.71 -2.02 11.19
N ASP A 157 -12.46 -1.73 10.12
CA ASP A 157 -12.94 -2.71 9.16
C ASP A 157 -11.82 -3.10 8.19
N SER A 158 -11.38 -4.35 8.26
CA SER A 158 -10.39 -4.94 7.36
C SER A 158 -10.76 -4.84 5.88
N TYR A 159 -12.04 -4.65 5.53
CA TYR A 159 -12.51 -4.49 4.15
C TYR A 159 -12.56 -3.03 3.68
N ALA A 160 -12.58 -2.06 4.59
CA ALA A 160 -12.66 -0.63 4.24
C ALA A 160 -11.29 -0.06 3.85
N GLY A 161 -10.20 -0.66 4.33
CA GLY A 161 -8.84 -0.28 3.94
C GLY A 161 -8.41 1.07 4.52
N TRP A 162 -8.31 2.10 3.69
CA TRP A 162 -7.93 3.46 4.11
C TRP A 162 -9.18 4.32 4.29
N THR A 163 -9.35 4.87 5.48
CA THR A 163 -10.44 5.80 5.81
C THR A 163 -9.89 7.02 6.53
N ARG A 164 -10.77 7.95 6.93
CA ARG A 164 -10.38 9.15 7.68
C ARG A 164 -10.69 8.94 9.16
N SER A 165 -9.85 9.46 10.04
CA SER A 165 -10.13 9.45 11.48
C SER A 165 -11.46 10.15 11.79
N SER A 166 -12.37 9.43 12.44
CA SER A 166 -13.68 9.92 12.87
C SER A 166 -13.62 10.79 14.13
N GLN A 167 -12.49 10.80 14.85
CA GLN A 167 -12.32 11.51 16.12
C GLN A 167 -11.92 12.99 15.98
N ASP A 168 -11.72 13.49 14.76
CA ASP A 168 -11.08 14.79 14.51
C ASP A 168 -12.03 16.01 14.41
N GLY A 169 -13.30 15.89 14.81
CA GLY A 169 -14.24 17.01 14.75
C GLY A 169 -14.51 17.50 13.31
N PRO A 170 -14.97 18.76 13.10
CA PRO A 170 -15.21 19.30 11.76
C PRO A 170 -13.91 19.31 10.93
N LEU A 171 -14.06 19.10 9.61
CA LEU A 171 -12.97 18.93 8.65
C LEU A 171 -11.73 19.78 8.97
N SER A 172 -10.62 19.14 9.33
CA SER A 172 -9.31 19.79 9.20
C SER A 172 -9.08 20.04 7.71
N GLU A 173 -9.03 21.32 7.39
CA GLU A 173 -8.96 21.88 6.05
C GLU A 173 -7.49 22.14 5.70
N TYR A 174 -7.05 21.65 4.54
CA TYR A 174 -5.73 21.97 4.01
C TYR A 174 -5.55 23.48 3.93
N SER A 175 -4.41 24.03 4.35
CA SER A 175 -4.05 25.36 3.88
C SER A 175 -3.58 25.27 2.44
N SER A 176 -3.97 26.24 1.60
CA SER A 176 -3.48 26.30 0.22
C SER A 176 -1.96 26.29 0.10
N ALA A 177 -1.25 26.82 1.10
CA ALA A 177 0.21 26.84 1.13
C ALA A 177 0.79 25.44 1.34
N ALA A 178 0.29 24.68 2.32
CA ALA A 178 0.73 23.30 2.56
C ALA A 178 0.44 22.39 1.37
N TYR A 179 -0.68 22.61 0.68
CA TYR A 179 -0.98 21.89 -0.56
C TYR A 179 -0.02 22.26 -1.70
N GLN A 180 0.28 23.55 -1.88
CA GLN A 180 1.20 23.99 -2.92
C GLN A 180 2.62 23.47 -2.70
N GLU A 181 3.13 23.48 -1.46
CA GLU A 181 4.44 22.90 -1.13
C GLU A 181 4.52 21.40 -1.46
N LEU A 182 3.45 20.66 -1.16
CA LEU A 182 3.34 19.24 -1.48
C LEU A 182 3.38 19.01 -3.01
N VAL A 183 2.60 19.78 -3.77
CA VAL A 183 2.55 19.71 -5.23
C VAL A 183 3.91 20.07 -5.83
N ASP A 184 4.54 21.14 -5.37
CA ASP A 184 5.84 21.62 -5.87
C ASP A 184 6.95 20.61 -5.59
N GLY A 185 6.96 20.01 -4.40
CA GLY A 185 7.88 18.93 -4.04
C GLY A 185 7.74 17.73 -4.99
N LEU A 186 6.50 17.33 -5.25
CA LEU A 186 6.19 16.20 -6.12
C LEU A 186 6.58 16.46 -7.59
N ILE A 187 6.30 17.66 -8.10
CA ILE A 187 6.69 18.07 -9.46
C ILE A 187 8.22 18.05 -9.58
N LYS A 188 8.94 18.62 -8.60
CA LYS A 188 10.40 18.67 -8.60
C LYS A 188 11.01 17.27 -8.66
N GLU A 189 10.47 16.34 -7.88
CA GLU A 189 10.90 14.95 -7.87
C GLU A 189 10.60 14.23 -9.20
N MET A 190 9.39 14.39 -9.73
CA MET A 190 9.02 13.82 -11.04
C MET A 190 9.94 14.32 -12.17
N VAL A 191 10.29 15.60 -12.16
CA VAL A 191 11.23 16.20 -13.11
C VAL A 191 12.64 15.63 -12.93
N ALA A 192 13.14 15.52 -11.70
CA ALA A 192 14.45 14.93 -11.42
C ALA A 192 14.55 13.49 -11.95
N ARG A 193 13.49 12.69 -11.77
CA ARG A 193 13.45 11.30 -12.26
C ARG A 193 13.42 11.21 -13.79
N ARG A 194 12.67 12.09 -14.46
CA ARG A 194 12.67 12.16 -15.94
C ARG A 194 14.07 12.47 -16.47
N LYS A 195 14.79 13.41 -15.83
CA LYS A 195 16.18 13.72 -16.17
C LYS A 195 17.12 12.54 -15.92
N ALA A 196 17.02 11.88 -14.76
CA ALA A 196 17.84 10.71 -14.44
C ALA A 196 17.63 9.54 -15.42
N LYS A 197 16.36 9.28 -15.81
CA LYS A 197 16.04 8.26 -16.82
C LYS A 197 16.57 8.61 -18.20
N ALA A 198 16.46 9.88 -18.62
CA ALA A 198 17.00 10.34 -19.90
C ALA A 198 18.53 10.19 -19.94
N ASN A 199 19.22 10.54 -18.84
CA ASN A 199 20.66 10.39 -18.74
C ASN A 199 21.08 8.90 -18.78
N GLN A 200 20.37 8.00 -18.09
CA GLN A 200 20.64 6.55 -18.16
C GLN A 200 20.35 5.93 -19.54
N ALA A 201 19.42 6.49 -20.31
CA ALA A 201 19.17 6.03 -21.67
C ALA A 201 20.31 6.46 -22.61
N ASN A 202 20.71 7.72 -22.55
CA ASN A 202 21.82 8.25 -23.34
C ASN A 202 23.16 7.54 -23.06
N ASP A 203 23.41 7.17 -21.81
CA ASP A 203 24.64 6.47 -21.41
C ASP A 203 24.66 5.02 -21.90
N LYS A 204 23.50 4.37 -22.04
CA LYS A 204 23.38 3.03 -22.64
C LYS A 204 23.57 3.07 -24.15
N ASP A 205 23.07 4.10 -24.82
CA ASP A 205 23.24 4.26 -26.26
C ASP A 205 24.70 4.60 -26.63
N ALA A 206 25.42 5.31 -25.76
CA ALA A 206 26.85 5.61 -25.95
C ALA A 206 27.79 4.40 -25.75
N VAL A 207 27.36 3.36 -25.05
CA VAL A 207 28.14 2.12 -24.82
C VAL A 207 27.94 1.09 -25.95
N ILE A 208 26.96 1.31 -26.83
CA ILE A 208 26.60 0.39 -27.93
C ILE A 208 27.10 0.93 -29.30
N ALA A 209 27.62 2.16 -29.36
CA ALA A 209 28.23 2.77 -30.54
C ALA A 209 29.75 2.58 -30.57
#